data_AF-A0A2G6KWA5-F1
#
_entry.id   AF-A0A2G6KWA5-F1
#
_cell.length_a   1.000
_cell.length_b   1.000
_cell.length_c   1.000
_cell.angle_alpha   90.00
_cell.angle_beta   90.00
_cell.angle_gamma   90.00
#
_symmetry.space_group_name_H-M   'P 1'
#
loop_
_entity.id
_entity.type
_entity.pdbx_description
1 polymer ?
#
loop_
_entity_poly.entity_id
_entity_poly.type
_entity_poly.pdbx_seq_one_letter_code
_entity_poly.pdbx_strand_id
1 'polypeptide(L)'
;MPDHSIAALFEQGGGLSDTLSHFELRPGQVELVKAIDKAINQRQHLLAEAGTGIGKTFSYLLPTLVAKKKVFVSTATKHLQEQIFFKDLPIIEKVLGRRVSACLLKGRSNYFCHYRFHEFFQSSMALNRPLARKAAKIRAWSEKTLSGDLSEITEFTGD
;
A
#
# COMPACT_ATOMS: atom_id res chain seq x y z
N MET A 1 7.94 -7.15 23.46
CA MET A 1 8.64 -8.08 22.56
C MET A 1 10.12 -7.95 22.91
N PRO A 2 10.82 -9.05 23.24
CA PRO A 2 12.23 -9.02 23.63
C PRO A 2 13.10 -8.53 22.45
N ASP A 3 14.25 -7.92 22.75
CA ASP A 3 15.27 -7.31 21.86
C ASP A 3 15.78 -8.23 20.74
N HIS A 4 14.90 -8.63 19.83
CA HIS A 4 15.34 -9.14 18.54
C HIS A 4 15.76 -7.90 17.74
N SER A 5 17.07 -7.77 17.53
CA SER A 5 17.63 -6.85 16.53
C SER A 5 16.73 -6.88 15.30
N ILE A 6 16.34 -5.73 14.75
CA ILE A 6 15.49 -5.69 13.55
C ILE A 6 16.08 -6.55 12.42
N ALA A 7 17.41 -6.72 12.37
CA ALA A 7 18.08 -7.64 11.46
C ALA A 7 17.63 -9.10 11.60
N ALA A 8 17.31 -9.57 12.81
CA ALA A 8 16.82 -10.92 13.07
C ALA A 8 15.46 -11.22 12.42
N LEU A 9 14.65 -10.19 12.10
CA LEU A 9 13.42 -10.38 11.31
C LEU A 9 13.73 -10.78 9.85
N PHE A 10 14.93 -10.46 9.37
CA PHE A 10 15.40 -10.74 8.02
C PHE A 10 16.37 -11.93 7.96
N GLU A 11 16.80 -12.49 9.10
CA GLU A 11 17.67 -13.67 9.10
C GLU A 11 16.94 -14.93 8.62
N GLN A 12 17.69 -15.94 8.19
CA GLN A 12 17.13 -17.23 7.78
C GLN A 12 16.48 -17.91 9.01
N GLY A 13 15.20 -18.29 8.90
CA GLY A 13 14.38 -18.71 10.05
C GLY A 13 13.82 -17.58 10.92
N GLY A 14 13.95 -16.32 10.48
CA GLY A 14 13.26 -15.17 11.06
C GLY A 14 11.85 -14.98 10.50
N GLY A 15 11.09 -14.01 11.03
CA GLY A 15 9.67 -13.85 10.72
C GLY A 15 9.33 -13.72 9.21
N LEU A 16 10.22 -13.13 8.40
CA LEU A 16 10.06 -13.10 6.93
C LEU A 16 10.27 -14.47 6.29
N SER A 17 11.28 -15.20 6.72
CA SER A 17 11.59 -16.56 6.24
C SER A 17 10.45 -17.54 6.55
N ASP A 18 9.79 -17.38 7.70
CA ASP A 18 8.67 -18.23 8.10
C ASP A 18 7.38 -17.92 7.32
N THR A 19 7.22 -16.66 6.89
CA THR A 19 6.01 -16.19 6.21
C THR A 19 6.07 -16.38 4.69
N LEU A 20 7.26 -16.35 4.09
CA LEU A 20 7.47 -16.40 2.64
C LEU A 20 8.21 -17.68 2.24
N SER A 21 7.52 -18.57 1.53
CA SER A 21 8.04 -19.89 1.12
C SER A 21 9.29 -19.85 0.22
N HIS A 22 9.58 -18.70 -0.40
CA HIS A 22 10.76 -18.48 -1.26
C HIS A 22 11.57 -17.26 -0.79
N PHE A 23 11.59 -17.00 0.52
CA PHE A 23 12.43 -15.94 1.06
C PHE A 23 13.91 -16.25 0.85
N GLU A 24 14.61 -15.31 0.24
CA GLU A 24 16.06 -15.35 0.09
C GLU A 24 16.63 -14.09 0.75
N LEU A 25 17.47 -14.29 1.77
CA LEU A 25 18.16 -13.18 2.41
C LEU A 25 19.23 -12.64 1.46
N ARG A 26 19.19 -11.32 1.22
CA ARG A 26 20.19 -10.64 0.39
C ARG A 26 21.03 -9.70 1.23
N PRO A 27 22.37 -9.73 1.14
CA PRO A 27 23.23 -8.85 1.96
C PRO A 27 22.86 -7.36 1.87
N GLY A 28 22.57 -6.87 0.66
CA GLY A 28 22.13 -5.48 0.46
C GLY A 28 20.78 -5.15 1.10
N GLN A 29 19.91 -6.15 1.32
CA GLN A 29 18.67 -5.96 2.08
C GLN A 29 18.95 -5.68 3.56
N VAL A 30 19.88 -6.43 4.16
CA VAL A 30 20.28 -6.27 5.58
C VAL A 30 21.01 -4.95 5.78
N GLU A 31 21.89 -4.59 4.85
CA GLU A 31 22.59 -3.29 4.86
C GLU A 31 21.60 -2.12 4.82
N LEU A 32 20.62 -2.18 3.92
CA LEU A 32 19.58 -1.16 3.81
C LEU A 32 18.75 -1.06 5.09
N VAL A 33 18.36 -2.18 5.69
CA VAL A 33 17.62 -2.21 6.97
C VAL A 33 18.41 -1.52 8.09
N LYS A 34 19.69 -1.86 8.24
CA LYS A 34 20.57 -1.26 9.26
C LYS A 34 20.76 0.24 9.03
N ALA A 35 20.94 0.65 7.77
CA ALA A 35 21.07 2.06 7.43
C ALA A 35 19.78 2.86 7.74
N ILE A 36 18.61 2.28 7.43
CA ILE A 36 17.31 2.88 7.71
C ILE A 36 17.06 2.97 9.22
N ASP A 37 17.29 1.90 9.97
CA ASP A 37 17.12 1.89 11.42
C ASP A 37 18.00 2.95 12.10
N LYS A 38 19.28 3.03 11.70
CA LYS A 38 20.20 4.07 12.16
C LYS A 38 19.67 5.48 11.82
N ALA A 39 19.21 5.72 10.59
CA ALA A 39 18.68 7.01 10.17
C ALA A 39 17.43 7.42 10.95
N ILE A 40 16.52 6.48 11.24
CA ILE A 40 15.32 6.71 12.07
C ILE A 40 15.72 7.09 13.50
N ASN A 41 16.62 6.32 14.11
CA ASN A 41 17.05 6.52 15.49
C ASN A 41 17.85 7.84 15.65
N GLN A 42 18.66 8.19 14.66
CA GLN A 42 19.46 9.42 14.64
C GLN A 42 18.72 10.63 14.06
N ARG A 43 17.50 10.45 13.54
CA ARG A 43 16.68 11.49 12.87
C ARG A 43 17.41 12.17 11.72
N GLN A 44 18.06 11.40 10.87
CA GLN A 44 18.84 11.88 9.74
C GLN A 44 18.19 11.48 8.41
N HIS A 45 18.56 12.20 7.34
CA HIS A 45 18.21 11.81 5.98
C HIS A 45 19.15 10.70 5.50
N LEU A 46 18.57 9.70 4.83
CA LEU A 46 19.32 8.63 4.18
C LEU A 46 19.02 8.66 2.68
N LEU A 47 20.08 8.74 1.88
CA LEU A 47 20.04 8.44 0.45
C LEU A 47 20.67 7.07 0.26
N ALA A 48 19.93 6.13 -0.31
CA ALA A 48 20.40 4.78 -0.55
C ALA A 48 19.93 4.31 -1.93
N GLU A 49 20.85 3.69 -2.68
CA GLU A 49 20.54 2.95 -3.89
C GLU A 49 20.40 1.47 -3.53
N ALA A 50 19.33 0.86 -4.03
CA ALA A 50 19.04 -0.54 -3.74
C ALA A 50 18.58 -1.24 -5.02
N GLY A 51 19.25 -2.35 -5.33
CA GLY A 51 18.99 -3.18 -6.52
C GLY A 51 17.52 -3.59 -6.65
N THR A 52 17.06 -3.86 -7.86
CA THR A 52 15.71 -4.37 -8.11
C THR A 52 15.52 -5.75 -7.47
N GLY A 53 14.29 -6.06 -7.04
CA GLY A 53 13.96 -7.36 -6.47
C GLY A 53 14.51 -7.67 -5.07
N ILE A 54 15.36 -6.84 -4.45
CA ILE A 54 15.98 -7.16 -3.14
C ILE A 54 15.02 -7.10 -1.92
N GLY A 55 13.72 -6.88 -2.14
CA GLY A 55 12.76 -6.73 -1.05
C GLY A 55 12.78 -5.35 -0.38
N LYS A 56 13.04 -4.28 -1.15
CA LYS A 56 13.10 -2.88 -0.68
C LYS A 56 11.92 -2.49 0.21
N THR A 57 10.70 -2.88 -0.16
CA THR A 57 9.49 -2.56 0.61
C THR A 57 9.58 -3.05 2.06
N PHE A 58 9.97 -4.31 2.27
CA PHE A 58 10.14 -4.86 3.61
C PHE A 58 11.28 -4.15 4.36
N SER A 59 12.38 -3.82 3.67
CA SER A 59 13.53 -3.15 4.27
C SER A 59 13.20 -1.81 4.89
N TYR A 60 12.28 -1.02 4.31
CA TYR A 60 11.88 0.26 4.91
C TYR A 60 10.65 0.17 5.81
N LEU A 61 9.72 -0.76 5.58
CA LEU A 61 8.49 -0.86 6.38
C LEU A 61 8.69 -1.57 7.73
N LEU A 62 9.43 -2.68 7.77
CA LEU A 62 9.60 -3.42 9.03
C LEU A 62 10.30 -2.59 10.12
N PRO A 63 11.49 -1.99 9.91
CA PRO A 63 12.13 -1.17 10.95
C PRO A 63 11.23 -0.02 11.42
N THR A 64 10.57 0.67 10.50
CA THR A 64 9.72 1.82 10.85
C THR A 64 8.49 1.43 11.67
N LEU A 65 7.86 0.29 11.34
CA LEU A 65 6.70 -0.23 12.05
C LEU A 65 7.07 -0.85 13.40
N VAL A 66 8.24 -1.49 13.51
CA VAL A 66 8.79 -1.97 14.80
C VAL A 66 9.09 -0.81 15.73
N ALA A 67 9.65 0.29 15.20
CA ALA A 67 9.88 1.53 15.94
C ALA A 67 8.57 2.27 16.34
N LYS A 68 7.40 1.75 15.93
CA LYS A 68 6.06 2.31 16.20
C LYS A 68 5.93 3.79 15.83
N LYS A 69 6.63 4.22 14.77
CA LYS A 69 6.55 5.60 14.26
C LYS A 69 5.40 5.73 13.26
N LYS A 70 4.86 6.94 13.12
CA LYS A 70 4.01 7.29 11.96
C LYS A 70 4.90 7.50 10.75
N VAL A 71 4.53 6.90 9.62
CA VAL A 71 5.35 6.87 8.40
C VAL A 71 4.51 7.31 7.22
N PHE A 72 5.10 8.12 6.34
CA PHE A 72 4.59 8.36 5.00
C PHE A 72 5.49 7.65 4.00
N VAL A 73 4.89 6.84 3.14
CA VAL A 73 5.58 6.17 2.04
C VAL A 73 5.12 6.82 0.75
N SER A 74 6.06 7.43 0.03
CA SER A 74 5.83 7.99 -1.31
C SER A 74 6.49 7.10 -2.35
N THR A 75 5.81 6.86 -3.46
CA THR A 75 6.30 6.04 -4.57
C THR A 75 5.77 6.58 -5.90
N ALA A 76 6.40 6.19 -7.00
CA ALA A 76 6.23 6.82 -8.31
C ALA A 76 4.84 6.65 -8.92
N THR A 77 4.15 5.53 -8.67
CA THR A 77 2.89 5.20 -9.36
C THR A 77 1.83 4.67 -8.39
N LYS A 78 0.55 4.83 -8.76
CA LYS A 78 -0.59 4.27 -8.01
C LYS A 78 -0.49 2.76 -7.89
N HIS A 79 -0.05 2.09 -8.96
CA HIS A 79 0.13 0.64 -8.96
C HIS A 79 1.16 0.19 -7.91
N LEU A 80 2.28 0.91 -7.77
CA LEU A 80 3.26 0.62 -6.71
C LEU A 80 2.67 0.88 -5.32
N GLN A 81 1.84 1.92 -5.15
CA GLN A 81 1.15 2.16 -3.88
C GLN A 81 0.20 1.01 -3.53
N GLU A 82 -0.60 0.54 -4.50
CA GLU A 82 -1.52 -0.58 -4.35
C GLU A 82 -0.77 -1.90 -4.08
N GLN A 83 0.37 -2.13 -4.71
CA GLN A 83 1.22 -3.28 -4.41
C GLN A 83 1.68 -3.26 -2.95
N ILE A 84 2.18 -2.11 -2.48
CA ILE A 84 2.60 -1.96 -1.09
C ILE A 84 1.41 -2.20 -0.14
N PHE A 85 0.25 -1.62 -0.47
CA PHE A 85 -0.91 -1.63 0.42
C PHE A 85 -1.64 -2.98 0.48
N PHE A 86 -1.92 -3.59 -0.67
CA PHE A 86 -2.74 -4.80 -0.76
C PHE A 86 -1.92 -6.10 -0.80
N LYS A 87 -0.62 -6.04 -1.09
CA LYS A 87 0.24 -7.24 -1.13
C LYS A 87 1.28 -7.23 0.00
N ASP A 88 2.08 -6.18 0.09
CA ASP A 88 3.24 -6.17 1.01
C ASP A 88 2.81 -5.98 2.48
N LEU A 89 1.85 -5.07 2.76
CA LEU A 89 1.35 -4.84 4.12
C LEU A 89 0.73 -6.09 4.77
N PRO A 90 -0.15 -6.88 4.11
CA PRO A 90 -0.65 -8.12 4.70
C PRO A 90 0.45 -9.12 5.07
N ILE A 91 1.54 -9.19 4.30
CA ILE A 91 2.70 -10.02 4.64
C ILE A 91 3.39 -9.46 5.88
N ILE A 92 3.60 -8.15 5.94
CA ILE A 92 4.20 -7.49 7.11
C ILE A 92 3.35 -7.70 8.38
N GLU A 93 2.03 -7.63 8.29
CA GLU A 93 1.14 -7.89 9.44
C GLU A 93 1.30 -9.31 9.98
N LYS A 94 1.47 -10.31 9.09
CA LYS A 94 1.77 -11.70 9.47
C LYS A 94 3.13 -11.79 10.18
N VAL A 95 4.17 -11.19 9.60
CA VAL A 95 5.53 -11.16 10.18
C VAL A 95 5.53 -10.51 11.58
N LEU A 96 4.78 -9.42 11.75
CA LEU A 96 4.69 -8.69 13.02
C LEU A 96 3.71 -9.33 14.02
N GLY A 97 2.91 -10.30 13.60
CA GLY A 97 1.84 -10.89 14.42
C GLY A 97 0.76 -9.90 14.85
N ARG A 98 0.57 -8.79 14.12
CA ARG A 98 -0.41 -7.74 14.46
C ARG A 98 -0.84 -6.94 13.24
N ARG A 99 -2.05 -6.36 13.34
CA ARG A 99 -2.54 -5.40 12.34
C ARG A 99 -1.76 -4.09 12.37
N VAL A 100 -1.64 -3.47 11.21
CA VAL A 100 -1.03 -2.15 11.00
C VAL A 100 -2.12 -1.20 10.55
N SER A 101 -2.27 -0.08 11.26
CA SER A 101 -3.16 1.00 10.84
C SER A 101 -2.52 1.74 9.65
N ALA A 102 -3.03 1.51 8.45
CA ALA A 102 -2.55 2.14 7.22
C ALA A 102 -3.72 2.69 6.39
N CYS A 103 -3.43 3.72 5.59
CA CYS A 103 -4.37 4.28 4.61
C CYS A 103 -3.65 4.49 3.28
N LEU A 104 -4.37 4.29 2.17
CA LEU A 104 -3.90 4.53 0.82
C LEU A 104 -4.35 5.93 0.36
N LEU A 105 -3.39 6.80 0.08
CA LEU A 105 -3.66 8.19 -0.32
C LEU A 105 -3.42 8.40 -1.81
N LYS A 106 -4.51 8.65 -2.56
CA LYS A 106 -4.47 8.99 -3.99
C LYS A 106 -4.89 10.44 -4.22
N GLY A 107 -4.70 10.94 -5.44
CA GLY A 107 -5.24 12.25 -5.83
C GLY A 107 -6.78 12.23 -5.88
N ARG A 108 -7.43 13.37 -5.61
CA ARG A 108 -8.91 13.50 -5.54
C ARG A 108 -9.67 12.90 -6.73
N SER A 109 -9.10 12.96 -7.93
CA SER A 109 -9.70 12.41 -9.16
C SER A 109 -9.82 10.88 -9.18
N ASN A 110 -9.22 10.19 -8.21
CA ASN A 110 -9.32 8.74 -8.05
C ASN A 110 -10.44 8.33 -7.10
N TYR A 111 -11.14 9.28 -6.50
CA TYR A 111 -12.24 9.00 -5.60
C TYR A 111 -13.56 9.41 -6.22
N PHE A 112 -14.60 8.67 -5.85
CA PHE A 112 -15.97 8.96 -6.24
C PHE A 112 -16.39 10.34 -5.74
N CYS A 113 -16.99 11.12 -6.64
CA CYS A 113 -17.43 12.47 -6.34
C CYS A 113 -18.96 12.52 -6.37
N HIS A 114 -19.58 12.49 -5.18
CA HIS A 114 -21.03 12.57 -5.02
C HIS A 114 -21.64 13.77 -5.74
N TYR A 115 -20.97 14.94 -5.67
CA TYR A 115 -21.42 16.15 -6.35
C TYR A 115 -21.49 15.96 -7.88
N ARG A 116 -20.40 15.50 -8.51
CA ARG A 116 -20.37 15.27 -9.96
C ARG A 116 -21.37 14.19 -10.39
N PHE A 117 -21.59 13.20 -9.56
CA PHE A 117 -22.56 12.15 -9.82
C PHE A 117 -24.00 12.68 -9.78
N HIS A 118 -24.31 13.55 -8.82
CA HIS A 118 -25.60 14.23 -8.74
C HIS A 118 -25.85 15.14 -9.95
N GLU A 119 -24.86 15.96 -10.34
CA GLU A 119 -24.92 16.81 -11.53
C GLU A 119 -25.21 16.01 -12.81
N PHE A 120 -24.61 14.82 -12.96
CA PHE A 120 -24.88 13.94 -14.09
C PHE A 120 -26.38 13.61 -14.24
N PHE A 121 -27.08 13.31 -13.14
CA PHE A 121 -28.51 12.97 -13.17
C PHE A 121 -29.42 14.18 -13.44
N GLN A 122 -28.95 15.39 -13.19
CA GLN A 122 -29.68 16.62 -13.52
C GLN A 122 -29.48 17.05 -14.98
N SER A 123 -28.44 16.54 -15.64
CA SER A 123 -28.10 16.87 -17.01
C SER A 123 -28.89 16.03 -18.04
N SER A 124 -28.96 16.52 -19.28
CA SER A 124 -29.51 15.76 -20.41
C SER A 124 -28.72 14.48 -20.73
N MET A 125 -27.49 14.33 -20.22
CA MET A 125 -26.69 13.10 -20.38
C MET A 125 -27.36 11.89 -19.74
N ALA A 126 -28.16 12.09 -18.69
CA ALA A 126 -28.90 11.01 -18.05
C ALA A 126 -29.99 10.40 -18.95
N LEU A 127 -30.43 11.10 -20.00
CA LEU A 127 -31.39 10.58 -20.99
C LEU A 127 -30.75 9.56 -21.94
N ASN A 128 -29.42 9.51 -22.03
CA ASN A 128 -28.70 8.52 -22.81
C ASN A 128 -28.76 7.16 -22.11
N ARG A 129 -29.54 6.22 -22.68
CA ARG A 129 -29.79 4.90 -22.09
C ARG A 129 -28.50 4.11 -21.74
N PRO A 130 -27.49 4.01 -22.64
CA PRO A 130 -26.19 3.42 -22.28
C PRO A 130 -25.54 4.07 -21.04
N LEU A 131 -25.44 5.40 -21.00
CA LEU A 131 -24.83 6.11 -19.86
C LEU A 131 -25.65 5.93 -18.57
N ALA A 132 -26.97 5.97 -18.65
CA ALA A 132 -27.85 5.74 -17.51
C ALA A 132 -27.64 4.34 -16.88
N ARG A 133 -27.42 3.31 -17.70
CA ARG A 133 -27.09 1.96 -17.22
C ARG A 133 -25.74 1.92 -16.51
N LYS A 134 -24.71 2.56 -17.06
CA LYS A 134 -23.40 2.68 -16.40
C LYS A 134 -23.52 3.44 -15.07
N ALA A 135 -24.29 4.53 -15.04
CA ALA A 135 -24.51 5.31 -13.83
C ALA A 135 -25.25 4.52 -12.74
N ALA A 136 -26.24 3.69 -13.10
CA ALA A 136 -26.93 2.82 -12.13
C ALA A 136 -25.98 1.83 -11.44
N LYS A 137 -25.04 1.25 -12.20
CA LYS A 137 -23.98 0.37 -11.66
C LYS A 137 -23.04 1.12 -10.72
N ILE A 138 -22.58 2.31 -11.11
CA ILE A 138 -21.75 3.17 -10.26
C ILE A 138 -22.47 3.54 -8.97
N ARG A 139 -23.78 3.82 -9.01
CA ARG A 139 -24.59 4.08 -7.80
C ARG A 139 -24.56 2.90 -6.84
N ALA A 140 -24.90 1.71 -7.36
CA ALA A 140 -24.94 0.48 -6.56
C ALA A 140 -23.57 0.12 -5.96
N TRP A 141 -22.47 0.43 -6.65
CA TRP A 141 -21.13 0.30 -6.10
C TRP A 141 -20.83 1.36 -5.02
N SER A 142 -21.21 2.62 -5.23
CA SER A 142 -20.91 3.72 -4.30
C SER A 142 -21.56 3.56 -2.93
N GLU A 143 -22.65 2.79 -2.83
CA GLU A 143 -23.32 2.45 -1.57
C GLU A 143 -22.58 1.34 -0.78
N LYS A 144 -21.67 0.61 -1.42
CA LYS A 144 -20.96 -0.54 -0.83
C LYS A 144 -19.49 -0.27 -0.51
N THR A 145 -18.86 0.67 -1.21
CA THR A 145 -17.45 1.01 -1.00
C THR A 145 -17.24 1.69 0.35
N LEU A 146 -16.15 1.35 1.04
CA LEU A 146 -15.71 2.04 2.27
C LEU A 146 -14.76 3.19 1.97
N SER A 147 -14.11 3.19 0.81
CA SER A 147 -13.04 4.14 0.46
C SER A 147 -13.48 5.17 -0.59
N GLY A 148 -14.45 4.81 -1.43
CA GLY A 148 -14.80 5.57 -2.63
C GLY A 148 -13.73 5.51 -3.72
N ASP A 149 -12.73 4.64 -3.62
CA ASP A 149 -11.65 4.52 -4.59
C ASP A 149 -12.15 3.90 -5.91
N LEU A 150 -12.04 4.65 -6.99
CA LEU A 150 -12.53 4.24 -8.30
C LEU A 150 -11.83 2.99 -8.85
N SER A 151 -10.66 2.62 -8.32
CA SER A 151 -10.00 1.35 -8.70
C SER A 151 -10.77 0.10 -8.24
N GLU A 152 -11.71 0.23 -7.30
CA GLU A 152 -12.57 -0.87 -6.87
C GLU A 152 -13.62 -1.25 -7.94
N ILE A 153 -13.87 -0.38 -8.92
CA ILE A 153 -14.85 -0.62 -9.97
C ILE A 153 -14.23 -1.44 -11.10
N THR A 154 -14.48 -2.75 -11.10
CA THR A 154 -13.98 -3.67 -12.12
C THR A 154 -14.89 -3.76 -13.36
N GLU A 155 -16.13 -3.28 -13.28
CA GLU A 155 -17.14 -3.45 -14.32
C GLU A 155 -16.90 -2.65 -15.62
N PHE A 156 -15.95 -1.71 -15.61
CA PHE A 156 -15.68 -0.80 -16.74
C PHE A 156 -14.23 -0.85 -17.21
N THR A 157 -13.44 -1.84 -16.78
CA THR A 157 -12.07 -1.99 -17.27
C THR A 157 -12.10 -2.42 -18.74
N GLY A 158 -11.77 -1.50 -19.66
CA GLY A 158 -11.66 -1.77 -21.10
C GLY A 158 -12.60 -1.00 -22.03
N ASP A 159 -13.44 -0.10 -21.51
CA ASP A 159 -14.23 0.86 -22.29
C ASP A 159 -13.46 2.14 -22.65
#